data_AF-A0A2A2QXW9-F1
#
_entry.id   AF-A0A2A2QXW9-F1
#
_cell.length_a   1.000
_cell.length_b   1.000
_cell.length_c   1.000
_cell.angle_alpha   90.00
_cell.angle_beta   90.00
_cell.angle_gamma   90.00
#
_symmetry.space_group_name_H-M   'P 1'
#
loop_
_entity.id
_entity.type
_entity.pdbx_description
1 polymer ?
#
loop_
_entity_poly.entity_id
_entity_poly.type
_entity_poly.pdbx_seq_one_letter_code
_entity_poly.pdbx_strand_id
1 'polypeptide(L)'
;MSGCLTLALGPVAQAENLTTVGGVTYTDITISKVEPDGIRILHSGGAARIPASQLSAHFKQQHSLTNFVATLTPPVEAPQTIVTLDGKTYAKSIIKRIEPDRLFIIYEEGATVLEFTNLSADMQKKYGYDPVKAQEMALKREAEEKARVEKLLSAKNTAAAPHPGTPPPVAIHPIAIAAAPAPAPNPEPKAAAPSETGKSISLVDLVQLAESIDLAREEERSRLGGTVNWRPPDDYYDYWYWYYANKRGENAARQAKQAVASGNRSTWSTAVAQAREMLKQPADIPPIKSWLEKFIKTSELAGTRNRDDYHRRCKELLDDLDFLLKADAKP
;
A
#
# COMPACT_ATOMS: atom_id res chain seq x y z
N MET A 1 50.74 -26.96 14.97
CA MET A 1 49.95 -26.27 16.02
C MET A 1 48.65 -25.80 15.37
N SER A 2 47.56 -26.56 15.55
CA SER A 2 46.24 -26.19 15.01
C SER A 2 45.59 -25.15 15.90
N GLY A 3 45.42 -23.94 15.38
CA GLY A 3 44.66 -22.88 16.03
C GLY A 3 43.16 -23.10 15.84
N CYS A 4 42.46 -23.44 16.91
CA CYS A 4 41.01 -23.48 16.98
C CYS A 4 40.49 -22.04 17.07
N LEU A 5 39.82 -21.56 16.02
CA LEU A 5 39.20 -20.24 15.97
C LEU A 5 37.86 -20.31 16.72
N THR A 6 37.83 -19.85 17.96
CA THR A 6 36.61 -19.75 18.76
C THR A 6 35.85 -18.47 18.41
N LEU A 7 34.75 -18.58 17.66
CA LEU A 7 33.79 -17.51 17.44
C LEU A 7 32.98 -17.27 18.72
N ALA A 8 33.24 -16.16 19.41
CA ALA A 8 32.42 -15.70 20.52
C ALA A 8 31.12 -15.10 19.98
N LEU A 9 30.00 -15.83 20.11
CA LEU A 9 28.66 -15.28 19.98
C LEU A 9 28.38 -14.38 21.19
N GLY A 10 28.20 -13.09 20.95
CA GLY A 10 27.76 -12.14 21.97
C GLY A 10 26.37 -12.50 22.52
N PRO A 11 26.00 -11.99 23.71
CA PRO A 11 24.71 -12.29 24.33
C PRO A 11 23.56 -11.83 23.42
N VAL A 12 22.77 -12.79 22.96
CA VAL A 12 21.49 -12.53 22.32
C VAL A 12 20.58 -11.96 23.40
N ALA A 13 20.21 -10.68 23.27
CA ALA A 13 19.24 -10.05 24.15
C ALA A 13 18.00 -10.95 24.21
N GLN A 14 17.61 -11.38 25.42
CA GLN A 14 16.47 -12.28 25.57
C GLN A 14 15.23 -11.65 24.95
N ALA A 15 14.54 -12.42 24.12
CA ALA A 15 13.34 -11.99 23.47
C ALA A 15 12.24 -11.82 24.54
N GLU A 16 11.75 -10.59 24.72
CA GLU A 16 10.74 -10.27 25.73
C GLU A 16 9.33 -10.46 25.16
N ASN A 17 8.34 -10.67 26.01
CA ASN A 17 6.93 -10.60 25.59
C ASN A 17 6.40 -9.17 25.82
N LEU A 18 5.67 -8.62 24.86
CA LEU A 18 5.06 -7.29 24.95
C LEU A 18 3.54 -7.41 24.90
N THR A 19 2.86 -6.97 25.95
CA THR A 19 1.39 -6.83 25.96
C THR A 19 1.01 -5.36 25.84
N THR A 20 0.19 -5.04 24.82
CA THR A 20 -0.30 -3.69 24.60
C THR A 20 -1.40 -3.32 25.59
N VAL A 21 -1.70 -2.03 25.74
CA VAL A 21 -2.82 -1.53 26.56
C VAL A 21 -4.17 -2.13 26.13
N GLY A 22 -4.30 -2.51 24.85
CA GLY A 22 -5.49 -3.19 24.31
C GLY A 22 -5.52 -4.70 24.55
N GLY A 23 -4.56 -5.26 25.30
CA GLY A 23 -4.51 -6.69 25.63
C GLY A 23 -3.90 -7.60 24.54
N VAL A 24 -3.35 -7.03 23.46
CA VAL A 24 -2.66 -7.82 22.43
C VAL A 24 -1.26 -8.15 22.90
N THR A 25 -0.93 -9.44 22.99
CA THR A 25 0.40 -9.92 23.39
C THR A 25 1.21 -10.37 22.17
N TYR A 26 2.42 -9.84 22.05
CA TYR A 26 3.44 -10.25 21.10
C TYR A 26 4.52 -11.04 21.84
N THR A 27 4.87 -12.22 21.34
CA THR A 27 5.91 -13.06 21.95
C THR A 27 7.22 -12.97 21.20
N ASP A 28 8.32 -13.15 21.92
CA ASP A 28 9.67 -13.17 21.39
C ASP A 28 10.01 -11.89 20.61
N ILE A 29 9.69 -10.74 21.20
CA ILE A 29 9.83 -9.46 20.52
C ILE A 29 11.29 -8.99 20.48
N THR A 30 11.68 -8.42 19.35
CA THR A 30 12.89 -7.63 19.16
C THR A 30 12.48 -6.28 18.59
N ILE A 31 12.85 -5.19 19.25
CA ILE A 31 12.60 -3.84 18.72
C ILE A 31 13.55 -3.60 17.54
N SER A 32 12.98 -3.49 16.33
CA SER A 32 13.75 -3.24 15.11
C SER A 32 13.95 -1.74 14.85
N LYS A 33 13.00 -0.90 15.26
CA LYS A 33 13.08 0.56 15.09
C LYS A 33 12.20 1.29 16.10
N VAL A 34 12.69 2.40 16.65
CA VAL A 34 11.89 3.35 17.42
C VAL A 34 11.55 4.54 16.51
N GLU A 35 10.26 4.88 16.41
CA GLU A 35 9.72 6.02 15.66
C GLU A 35 9.15 7.05 16.67
N PRO A 36 8.83 8.29 16.29
CA PRO A 36 8.23 9.27 17.21
C PRO A 36 6.80 8.95 17.66
N ASP A 37 6.08 8.08 16.95
CA ASP A 37 4.67 7.75 17.22
C ASP A 37 4.45 6.25 17.50
N GLY A 38 5.52 5.46 17.58
CA GLY A 38 5.46 4.05 17.94
C GLY A 38 6.79 3.32 17.80
N ILE A 39 6.74 2.00 17.91
CA ILE A 39 7.88 1.12 17.68
C ILE A 39 7.55 0.12 16.58
N ARG A 40 8.57 -0.30 15.84
CA ARG A 40 8.52 -1.49 15.00
C ARG A 40 9.21 -2.63 15.74
N ILE A 41 8.53 -3.77 15.78
CA ILE A 41 9.04 -4.99 16.40
C ILE A 41 9.10 -6.11 15.35
N LEU A 42 10.03 -7.03 15.56
CA LEU A 42 10.00 -8.38 15.02
C LEU A 42 9.54 -9.29 16.16
N HIS A 43 8.68 -10.26 15.87
CA HIS A 43 8.13 -11.20 16.84
C HIS A 43 7.89 -12.55 16.16
N SER A 44 7.47 -13.57 16.92
CA SER A 44 7.25 -14.94 16.41
C SER A 44 6.29 -15.01 15.19
N GLY A 45 5.34 -14.09 15.10
CA GLY A 45 4.35 -13.97 14.01
C GLY A 45 4.76 -13.03 12.86
N GLY A 46 5.97 -12.47 12.88
CA GLY A 46 6.48 -11.57 11.83
C GLY A 46 6.83 -10.18 12.32
N ALA A 47 6.59 -9.16 11.50
CA ALA A 47 6.88 -7.76 11.84
C ALA A 47 5.58 -7.01 12.15
N ALA A 48 5.59 -6.21 13.21
CA ALA A 48 4.45 -5.39 13.61
C ALA A 48 4.89 -3.97 13.98
N ARG A 49 3.97 -3.02 13.84
CA ARG A 49 4.13 -1.64 14.31
C ARG A 49 3.13 -1.38 15.43
N ILE A 50 3.63 -0.95 16.57
CA ILE A 50 2.83 -0.69 17.77
C ILE A 50 2.88 0.81 18.05
N PRO A 51 1.74 1.52 17.97
CA PRO A 51 1.68 2.93 18.32
C PRO A 51 2.11 3.19 19.76
N ALA A 52 2.73 4.33 20.02
CA ALA A 52 3.18 4.71 21.36
C ALA A 52 2.03 4.80 22.37
N SER A 53 0.80 5.06 21.90
CA SER A 53 -0.41 5.04 22.72
C SER A 53 -0.81 3.65 23.21
N GLN A 54 -0.37 2.59 22.53
CA GLN A 54 -0.64 1.20 22.89
C GLN A 54 0.48 0.56 23.73
N LEU A 55 1.61 1.25 23.92
CA LEU A 55 2.71 0.79 24.77
C LEU A 55 2.45 1.14 26.24
N SER A 56 2.66 0.19 27.14
CA SER A 56 2.55 0.43 28.59
C SER A 56 3.65 1.39 29.09
N ALA A 57 3.35 2.14 30.15
CA ALA A 57 4.33 3.06 30.76
C ALA A 57 5.59 2.31 31.24
N HIS A 58 5.42 1.11 31.81
CA HIS A 58 6.53 0.26 32.24
C HIS A 58 7.44 -0.11 31.06
N PHE A 59 6.86 -0.52 29.93
CA PHE A 59 7.64 -0.87 28.75
C PHE A 59 8.41 0.34 28.19
N LYS A 60 7.77 1.52 28.18
CA LYS A 60 8.43 2.77 27.77
C LYS A 60 9.63 3.10 28.65
N GLN A 61 9.51 2.91 29.97
CA GLN A 61 10.59 3.16 30.92
C GLN A 61 11.72 2.14 30.78
N GLN A 62 11.40 0.85 30.67
CA GLN A 62 12.38 -0.24 30.56
C GLN A 62 13.28 -0.08 29.33
N HIS A 63 12.70 0.28 28.19
CA HIS A 63 13.43 0.42 26.93
C HIS A 63 13.97 1.85 26.70
N SER A 64 13.99 2.68 27.75
CA SER A 64 14.40 4.10 27.69
C SER A 64 13.72 4.87 26.55
N LEU A 65 12.48 4.49 26.23
CA LEU A 65 11.62 5.15 25.24
C LEU A 65 11.02 6.44 25.80
N THR A 66 11.51 6.93 26.94
CA THR A 66 11.08 8.16 27.61
C THR A 66 11.30 9.41 26.74
N ASN A 67 12.12 9.30 25.69
CA ASN A 67 12.32 10.33 24.66
C ASN A 67 11.36 10.21 23.46
N PHE A 68 10.24 9.48 23.61
CA PHE A 68 9.04 9.84 22.86
C PHE A 68 8.70 11.28 23.24
N VAL A 69 9.32 12.24 22.54
CA VAL A 69 8.81 13.60 22.46
C VAL A 69 7.35 13.37 22.13
N ALA A 70 6.46 13.78 23.03
CA ALA A 70 5.10 14.03 22.63
C ALA A 70 5.22 15.09 21.54
N THR A 71 5.50 14.68 20.29
CA THR A 71 5.14 15.44 19.12
C THR A 71 3.67 15.60 19.35
N LEU A 72 3.31 16.81 19.80
CA LEU A 72 1.95 17.25 20.05
C LEU A 72 1.16 16.64 18.93
N THR A 73 0.47 15.52 19.20
CA THR A 73 -0.53 15.02 18.27
C THR A 73 -1.47 16.20 18.28
N PRO A 74 -1.49 17.03 17.20
CA PRO A 74 -2.32 18.20 17.26
C PRO A 74 -3.72 17.66 17.59
N PRO A 75 -4.43 18.27 18.55
CA PRO A 75 -5.83 17.89 18.79
C PRO A 75 -6.47 17.77 17.41
N VAL A 76 -7.20 16.67 17.15
CA VAL A 76 -7.79 16.40 15.84
C VAL A 76 -8.66 17.61 15.50
N GLU A 77 -8.08 18.55 14.75
CA GLU A 77 -8.73 19.83 14.50
C GLU A 77 -9.84 19.56 13.51
N ALA A 78 -10.98 20.22 13.72
CA ALA A 78 -12.04 20.22 12.74
C ALA A 78 -11.46 20.68 11.38
N PRO A 79 -11.94 20.11 10.26
CA PRO A 79 -11.52 20.53 8.94
C PRO A 79 -11.65 22.06 8.80
N GLN A 80 -10.58 22.73 8.40
CA GLN A 80 -10.53 24.20 8.30
C GLN A 80 -10.02 24.63 6.94
N THR A 81 -10.38 25.83 6.49
CA THR A 81 -9.85 26.39 5.26
C THR A 81 -8.55 27.12 5.55
N ILE A 82 -7.48 26.77 4.83
CA ILE A 82 -6.16 27.44 4.94
C ILE A 82 -5.94 28.26 3.68
N VAL A 83 -5.66 29.55 3.84
CA VAL A 83 -5.26 30.44 2.74
C VAL A 83 -3.80 30.83 2.94
N THR A 84 -2.98 30.58 1.92
CA THR A 84 -1.55 30.93 1.92
C THR A 84 -1.31 32.36 1.44
N LEU A 85 -0.13 32.90 1.71
CA LEU A 85 0.23 34.27 1.32
C LEU A 85 0.29 34.46 -0.21
N ASP A 86 0.57 33.40 -0.96
CA ASP A 86 0.48 33.38 -2.43
C ASP A 86 -0.96 33.27 -2.97
N GLY A 87 -1.97 33.26 -2.09
CA GLY A 87 -3.38 33.26 -2.45
C GLY A 87 -3.98 31.88 -2.76
N LYS A 88 -3.23 30.79 -2.56
CA LYS A 88 -3.78 29.43 -2.69
C LYS A 88 -4.68 29.10 -1.50
N THR A 89 -5.79 28.43 -1.80
CA THR A 89 -6.78 28.06 -0.79
C THR A 89 -6.89 26.54 -0.70
N TYR A 90 -6.78 26.02 0.51
CA TYR A 90 -6.88 24.60 0.83
C TYR A 90 -8.12 24.38 1.69
N ALA A 91 -9.23 23.99 1.06
CA ALA A 91 -10.51 23.75 1.74
C ALA A 91 -10.52 22.43 2.53
N LYS A 92 -11.25 22.42 3.65
CA LYS A 92 -11.41 21.25 4.54
C LYS A 92 -10.07 20.60 4.93
N SER A 93 -9.06 21.43 5.17
CA SER A 93 -7.72 21.00 5.53
C SER A 93 -7.66 20.44 6.95
N ILE A 94 -7.02 19.28 7.08
CA ILE A 94 -6.69 18.61 8.33
C ILE A 94 -5.16 18.53 8.42
N ILE A 95 -4.61 19.02 9.52
CA ILE A 95 -3.17 18.97 9.78
C ILE A 95 -2.83 17.58 10.28
N LYS A 96 -1.91 16.90 9.58
CA LYS A 96 -1.45 15.56 9.95
C LYS A 96 -0.13 15.57 10.69
N ARG A 97 0.76 16.53 10.37
CA ARG A 97 2.07 16.62 11.01
C ARG A 97 2.58 18.05 10.97
N ILE A 98 3.26 18.45 12.04
CA ILE A 98 3.91 19.75 12.19
C ILE A 98 5.40 19.48 12.28
N GLU A 99 6.18 20.10 11.39
CA GLU A 99 7.63 20.20 11.47
C GLU A 99 8.03 21.65 11.75
N PRO A 100 9.25 21.95 12.23
CA PRO A 100 9.64 23.32 12.61
C PRO A 100 9.48 24.37 11.50
N ASP A 101 9.59 23.98 10.23
CA ASP A 101 9.54 24.87 9.06
C ASP A 101 8.32 24.63 8.15
N ARG A 102 7.53 23.58 8.37
CA ARG A 102 6.42 23.20 7.48
C ARG A 102 5.28 22.44 8.16
N LEU A 103 4.09 22.53 7.57
CA LEU A 103 2.90 21.78 7.90
C LEU A 103 2.58 20.73 6.82
N PHE A 104 2.25 19.52 7.25
CA PHE A 104 1.73 18.48 6.38
C PHE A 104 0.22 18.44 6.54
N ILE A 105 -0.49 18.74 5.45
CA ILE A 105 -1.95 18.81 5.45
C ILE A 105 -2.54 17.79 4.47
N ILE A 106 -3.76 17.36 4.78
CA ILE A 106 -4.67 16.73 3.83
C ILE A 106 -5.84 17.67 3.67
N TYR A 107 -6.24 17.93 2.44
CA TYR A 107 -7.33 18.80 2.05
C TYR A 107 -8.17 18.09 0.99
N GLU A 108 -9.24 18.74 0.53
CA GLU A 108 -10.24 18.12 -0.36
C GLU A 108 -9.65 17.53 -1.66
N GLU A 109 -8.63 18.15 -2.24
CA GLU A 109 -8.03 17.69 -3.51
C GLU A 109 -6.82 16.75 -3.31
N GLY A 110 -6.37 16.53 -2.06
CA GLY A 110 -5.26 15.62 -1.78
C GLY A 110 -4.44 15.97 -0.56
N ALA A 111 -3.13 15.69 -0.62
CA ALA A 111 -2.20 15.98 0.46
C ALA A 111 -1.07 16.88 -0.05
N THR A 112 -0.64 17.82 0.78
CA THR A 112 0.47 18.72 0.44
C THR A 112 1.26 19.13 1.68
N VAL A 113 2.40 19.76 1.42
CA VAL A 113 3.30 20.31 2.41
C VAL A 113 3.28 21.83 2.25
N LEU A 114 2.95 22.55 3.31
CA LEU A 114 2.94 24.01 3.36
C LEU A 114 4.11 24.51 4.18
N GLU A 115 4.91 25.41 3.64
CA GLU A 115 5.96 26.09 4.40
C GLU A 115 5.33 27.11 5.35
N PHE A 116 5.84 27.21 6.58
CA PHE A 116 5.35 28.17 7.56
C PHE A 116 5.48 29.62 7.08
N THR A 117 6.52 29.91 6.30
CA THR A 117 6.78 31.21 5.66
C THR A 117 5.67 31.63 4.70
N ASN A 118 4.90 30.69 4.15
CA ASN A 118 3.78 30.96 3.26
C ASN A 118 2.40 30.97 3.97
N LEU A 119 2.40 30.91 5.30
CA LEU A 119 1.17 30.99 6.12
C LEU A 119 1.00 32.39 6.71
N SER A 120 -0.24 32.75 7.06
CA SER A 120 -0.52 33.97 7.81
C SER A 120 0.14 33.95 9.20
N ALA A 121 0.44 35.13 9.75
CA ALA A 121 1.05 35.27 11.07
C ALA A 121 0.22 34.60 12.19
N ASP A 122 -1.11 34.60 12.06
CA ASP A 122 -2.00 33.95 13.02
C ASP A 122 -1.85 32.43 12.98
N MET A 123 -1.73 31.85 11.78
CA MET A 123 -1.51 30.41 11.60
C MET A 123 -0.10 30.00 12.05
N GLN A 124 0.91 30.81 11.78
CA GLN A 124 2.27 30.59 12.29
C GLN A 124 2.29 30.52 13.82
N LYS A 125 1.62 31.47 14.49
CA LYS A 125 1.48 31.47 15.96
C LYS A 125 0.69 30.26 16.45
N LYS A 126 -0.43 29.92 15.79
CA LYS A 126 -1.30 28.81 16.17
C LYS A 126 -0.56 27.47 16.24
N TYR A 127 0.38 27.22 15.32
CA TYR A 127 1.14 25.97 15.28
C TYR A 127 2.58 26.09 15.82
N GLY A 128 2.88 27.15 16.57
CA GLY A 128 4.14 27.26 17.30
C GLY A 128 5.37 27.43 16.41
N TYR A 129 5.26 28.18 15.32
CA TYR A 129 6.38 28.51 14.46
C TYR A 129 7.50 29.23 15.24
N ASP A 130 8.70 28.67 15.19
CA ASP A 130 9.92 29.25 15.77
C ASP A 130 10.86 29.60 14.60
N PRO A 131 11.06 30.90 14.29
CA PRO A 131 11.82 31.32 13.12
C PRO A 131 13.29 30.87 13.17
N VAL A 132 13.87 30.75 14.38
CA VAL A 132 15.27 30.33 14.55
C VAL A 132 15.41 28.85 14.18
N LYS A 133 14.56 27.99 14.77
CA LYS A 133 14.57 26.55 14.48
C LYS A 133 14.16 26.25 13.04
N ALA A 134 13.22 27.01 12.50
CA ALA A 134 12.80 26.86 11.12
C ALA A 134 13.95 27.13 10.15
N GLN A 135 14.72 28.20 10.40
CA GLN A 135 15.87 28.55 9.57
C GLN A 135 16.99 27.52 9.65
N GLU A 136 17.33 27.03 10.85
CA GLU A 136 18.31 25.96 11.03
C GLU A 136 17.93 24.69 10.28
N MET A 137 16.65 24.28 10.38
CA MET A 137 16.13 23.09 9.69
C MET A 137 16.04 23.27 8.17
N ALA A 138 15.74 24.48 7.69
CA ALA A 138 15.74 24.79 6.27
C ALA A 138 17.16 24.71 5.68
N LEU A 139 18.14 25.34 6.34
CA LEU A 139 19.55 25.31 5.93
C LEU A 139 20.11 23.88 5.92
N LYS A 140 19.79 23.09 6.94
CA LYS A 140 20.22 21.69 7.01
C LYS A 140 19.68 20.86 5.84
N ARG A 141 18.40 21.03 5.50
CA ARG A 141 17.79 20.33 4.35
C ARG A 141 18.37 20.77 3.02
N GLU A 142 18.61 22.06 2.84
CA GLU A 142 19.24 22.56 1.62
C GLU A 142 20.64 21.96 1.43
N ALA A 143 21.41 21.83 2.52
CA ALA A 143 22.71 21.16 2.48
C ALA A 143 22.59 19.66 2.15
N GLU A 144 21.63 18.95 2.76
CA GLU A 144 21.37 17.53 2.47
C GLU A 144 20.92 17.30 1.01
N GLU A 145 20.09 18.19 0.47
CA GLU A 145 19.62 18.13 -0.91
C GLU A 145 20.75 18.39 -1.90
N LYS A 146 21.57 19.42 -1.66
CA LYS A 146 22.77 19.69 -2.48
C LYS A 146 23.72 18.49 -2.48
N ALA A 147 24.00 17.91 -1.32
CA ALA A 147 24.83 16.72 -1.20
C ALA A 147 24.23 15.51 -1.96
N ARG A 148 22.89 15.34 -1.92
CA ARG A 148 22.19 14.28 -2.66
C ARG A 148 22.28 14.49 -4.17
N VAL A 149 22.10 15.72 -4.65
CA VAL A 149 22.21 16.05 -6.08
C VAL A 149 23.63 15.83 -6.58
N GLU A 150 24.65 16.28 -5.84
CA GLU A 150 26.06 16.06 -6.20
C GLU A 150 26.42 14.57 -6.26
N LYS A 151 25.91 13.77 -5.31
CA LYS A 151 26.09 12.31 -5.32
C LYS A 151 25.43 11.66 -6.55
N LEU A 152 24.27 12.14 -6.98
CA LEU A 152 23.61 11.63 -8.18
C LEU A 152 24.35 12.03 -9.46
N LEU A 153 24.90 13.24 -9.53
CA LEU A 153 25.69 13.72 -10.68
C LEU A 153 27.01 12.95 -10.83
N SER A 154 27.73 12.73 -9.72
CA SER A 154 28.97 11.94 -9.70
C SER A 154 28.73 10.47 -10.09
N ALA A 155 27.67 9.84 -9.58
CA ALA A 155 27.32 8.46 -9.96
C ALA A 155 27.01 8.32 -11.46
N LYS A 156 26.35 9.33 -12.06
CA LYS A 156 26.03 9.32 -13.49
C LYS A 156 27.28 9.46 -14.38
N ASN A 157 28.31 10.18 -13.92
CA ASN A 157 29.55 10.36 -14.67
C ASN A 157 30.48 9.13 -14.61
N THR A 158 30.45 8.34 -13.53
CA THR A 158 31.25 7.10 -13.44
C THR A 158 30.66 5.94 -14.26
N ALA A 159 29.36 5.95 -14.56
CA ALA A 159 28.70 4.93 -15.39
C ALA A 159 29.01 5.05 -16.90
N ALA A 160 29.79 6.05 -17.33
CA ALA A 160 30.19 6.25 -18.73
C ALA A 160 31.59 5.71 -19.06
N ALA A 161 32.22 4.95 -18.16
CA ALA A 161 33.46 4.25 -18.51
C ALA A 161 33.15 3.17 -19.57
N PRO A 162 33.73 3.24 -20.78
CA PRO A 162 33.50 2.25 -21.82
C PRO A 162 33.98 0.89 -21.31
N HIS A 163 33.11 -0.13 -21.34
CA HIS A 163 33.55 -1.50 -21.13
C HIS A 163 34.65 -1.84 -22.15
N PRO A 164 35.89 -2.11 -21.71
CA PRO A 164 36.94 -2.58 -22.61
C PRO A 164 36.67 -4.05 -22.88
N GLY A 165 35.84 -4.35 -23.88
CA GLY A 165 35.58 -5.75 -24.24
C GLY A 165 34.29 -6.04 -24.98
N THR A 166 33.72 -5.12 -25.76
CA THR A 166 32.76 -5.55 -26.78
C THR A 166 33.54 -6.36 -27.83
N PRO A 167 33.35 -7.69 -27.94
CA PRO A 167 33.97 -8.43 -29.03
C PRO A 167 33.44 -7.89 -30.36
N PRO A 168 34.26 -7.90 -31.43
CA PRO A 168 33.84 -7.44 -32.75
C PRO A 168 32.58 -8.20 -33.21
N PRO A 169 31.67 -7.53 -33.95
CA PRO A 169 30.48 -8.18 -34.46
C PRO A 169 30.87 -9.38 -35.33
N VAL A 170 30.47 -10.56 -34.89
CA VAL A 170 30.62 -11.79 -35.66
C VAL A 170 29.85 -11.61 -36.97
N ALA A 171 30.55 -11.74 -38.09
CA ALA A 171 29.96 -11.70 -39.42
C ALA A 171 28.89 -12.80 -39.54
N ILE A 172 27.64 -12.37 -39.68
CA ILE A 172 26.52 -13.26 -39.94
C ILE A 172 26.62 -13.68 -41.42
N HIS A 173 27.03 -14.92 -41.67
CA HIS A 173 26.93 -15.50 -42.99
C HIS A 173 25.44 -15.64 -43.40
N PRO A 174 25.09 -15.38 -44.67
CA PRO A 174 23.74 -15.64 -45.16
C PRO A 174 23.46 -17.14 -45.15
N ILE A 175 22.54 -17.57 -44.30
CA ILE A 175 21.96 -18.91 -44.36
C ILE A 175 21.06 -18.95 -45.59
N ALA A 176 21.39 -19.80 -46.56
CA ALA A 176 20.55 -20.10 -47.70
C ALA A 176 19.24 -20.75 -47.22
N ILE A 177 18.13 -20.07 -47.46
CA ILE A 177 16.78 -20.58 -47.21
C ILE A 177 16.47 -21.59 -48.32
N ALA A 178 16.55 -22.88 -48.00
CA ALA A 178 15.99 -23.93 -48.84
C ALA A 178 14.46 -23.82 -48.82
N ALA A 179 13.86 -23.79 -50.01
CA ALA A 179 12.42 -23.70 -50.20
C ALA A 179 11.70 -24.92 -49.58
N ALA A 180 10.76 -24.66 -48.68
CA ALA A 180 9.84 -25.66 -48.14
C ALA A 180 8.73 -25.97 -49.17
N PRO A 181 8.29 -27.24 -49.30
CA PRO A 181 7.18 -27.61 -50.17
C PRO A 181 5.83 -27.11 -49.63
N ALA A 182 4.91 -26.82 -50.56
CA ALA A 182 3.59 -26.27 -50.30
C ALA A 182 2.73 -27.14 -49.35
N PRO A 183 1.93 -26.53 -48.46
CA PRO A 183 0.99 -27.26 -47.61
C PRO A 183 -0.24 -27.73 -48.40
N ALA A 184 -0.63 -28.98 -48.17
CA ALA A 184 -1.87 -29.58 -48.66
C ALA A 184 -3.12 -28.94 -48.01
N PRO A 185 -4.30 -28.99 -48.67
CA PRO A 185 -5.51 -28.34 -48.18
C PRO A 185 -6.11 -29.00 -46.92
N ASN A 186 -6.54 -28.14 -46.00
CA ASN A 186 -7.18 -28.45 -44.72
C ASN A 186 -8.62 -28.99 -44.89
N PRO A 187 -9.04 -30.06 -44.21
CA PRO A 187 -10.43 -30.51 -44.23
C PRO A 187 -11.35 -29.65 -43.35
N GLU A 188 -12.60 -29.51 -43.78
CA GLU A 188 -13.68 -28.72 -43.16
C GLU A 188 -14.01 -29.15 -41.72
N PRO A 189 -14.44 -28.20 -40.85
CA PRO A 189 -14.82 -28.50 -39.48
C PRO A 189 -16.24 -29.09 -39.40
N LYS A 190 -16.32 -30.28 -38.78
CA LYS A 190 -17.55 -30.98 -38.41
C LYS A 190 -18.13 -30.37 -37.13
N ALA A 191 -19.44 -30.07 -37.15
CA ALA A 191 -20.19 -29.47 -36.04
C ALA A 191 -20.16 -30.36 -34.77
N ALA A 192 -19.96 -29.72 -33.61
CA ALA A 192 -20.14 -30.31 -32.29
C ALA A 192 -21.26 -29.60 -31.52
N ALA A 193 -22.09 -30.40 -30.85
CA ALA A 193 -23.29 -30.07 -30.10
C ALA A 193 -23.02 -29.28 -28.79
N PRO A 194 -24.03 -28.63 -28.18
CA PRO A 194 -23.86 -27.79 -26.99
C PRO A 194 -23.77 -28.63 -25.71
N SER A 195 -22.88 -28.26 -24.78
CA SER A 195 -22.89 -28.80 -23.42
C SER A 195 -23.56 -27.81 -22.46
N GLU A 196 -24.71 -28.22 -21.93
CA GLU A 196 -25.29 -27.64 -20.72
C GLU A 196 -24.47 -28.04 -19.49
N THR A 197 -24.18 -27.07 -18.62
CA THR A 197 -24.42 -27.13 -17.15
C THR A 197 -23.80 -25.90 -16.48
N GLY A 198 -24.45 -24.75 -16.68
CA GLY A 198 -24.40 -23.67 -15.70
C GLY A 198 -25.33 -24.05 -14.55
N LYS A 199 -24.78 -24.41 -13.39
CA LYS A 199 -25.57 -24.52 -12.17
C LYS A 199 -25.81 -23.07 -11.70
N SER A 200 -26.97 -22.52 -12.05
CA SER A 200 -27.44 -21.27 -11.49
C SER A 200 -27.56 -21.45 -9.98
N ILE A 201 -26.85 -20.61 -9.22
CA ILE A 201 -27.10 -20.45 -7.79
C ILE A 201 -28.54 -19.96 -7.69
N SER A 202 -29.41 -20.78 -7.11
CA SER A 202 -30.83 -20.45 -7.03
C SER A 202 -31.01 -19.33 -6.00
N LEU A 203 -32.08 -18.54 -6.14
CA LEU A 203 -32.44 -17.52 -5.15
C LEU A 203 -32.60 -18.14 -3.74
N VAL A 204 -32.94 -19.43 -3.67
CA VAL A 204 -33.05 -20.22 -2.44
C VAL A 204 -31.67 -20.45 -1.79
N ASP A 205 -30.59 -20.63 -2.56
CA ASP A 205 -29.23 -20.79 -2.04
C ASP A 205 -28.68 -19.47 -1.46
N LEU A 206 -29.09 -18.32 -2.02
CA LEU A 206 -28.73 -17.00 -1.50
C LEU A 206 -29.53 -16.63 -0.25
N VAL A 207 -30.78 -17.07 -0.15
CA VAL A 207 -31.62 -16.88 1.04
C VAL A 207 -31.14 -17.76 2.20
N GLN A 208 -30.77 -19.03 1.94
CA GLN A 208 -30.18 -19.89 2.97
C GLN A 208 -28.81 -19.39 3.46
N LEU A 209 -28.03 -18.75 2.60
CA LEU A 209 -26.77 -18.11 3.00
C LEU A 209 -27.03 -16.87 3.87
N ALA A 210 -28.04 -16.06 3.54
CA ALA A 210 -28.44 -14.90 4.36
C ALA A 210 -28.99 -15.34 5.73
N GLU A 211 -29.82 -16.38 5.78
CA GLU A 211 -30.33 -16.97 7.03
C GLU A 211 -29.19 -17.55 7.89
N SER A 212 -28.16 -18.16 7.28
CA SER A 212 -26.98 -18.65 8.01
C SER A 212 -26.11 -17.55 8.61
N ILE A 213 -26.09 -16.36 7.98
CA ILE A 213 -25.36 -15.19 8.45
C ILE A 213 -26.13 -14.51 9.58
N ASP A 214 -27.45 -14.44 9.50
CA ASP A 214 -28.30 -13.95 10.60
C ASP A 214 -28.26 -14.90 11.81
N LEU A 215 -28.19 -16.22 11.60
CA LEU A 215 -28.00 -17.20 12.67
C LEU A 215 -26.63 -17.05 13.35
N ALA A 216 -25.56 -16.87 12.57
CA ALA A 216 -24.22 -16.61 13.10
C ALA A 216 -24.13 -15.25 13.83
N ARG A 217 -24.93 -14.26 13.39
CA ARG A 217 -25.04 -12.95 14.04
C ARG A 217 -25.80 -13.02 15.36
N GLU A 218 -26.84 -13.86 15.44
CA GLU A 218 -27.62 -14.07 16.67
C GLU A 218 -26.85 -14.94 17.69
N GLU A 219 -26.03 -15.91 17.23
CA GLU A 219 -25.06 -16.62 18.07
C GLU A 219 -24.01 -15.67 18.65
N GLU A 220 -23.47 -14.74 17.85
CA GLU A 220 -22.49 -13.76 18.32
C GLU A 220 -23.13 -12.69 19.22
N ARG A 221 -24.41 -12.35 19.01
CA ARG A 221 -25.23 -11.50 19.91
C ARG A 221 -25.49 -12.17 21.26
N SER A 222 -25.77 -13.47 21.25
CA SER A 222 -25.86 -14.30 22.46
C SER A 222 -24.51 -14.40 23.17
N ARG A 223 -23.40 -14.52 22.42
CA ARG A 223 -22.03 -14.58 22.96
C ARG A 223 -21.60 -13.28 23.63
N LEU A 224 -22.12 -12.14 23.16
CA LEU A 224 -21.76 -10.80 23.64
C LEU A 224 -22.74 -10.20 24.65
N GLY A 225 -23.72 -10.95 25.15
CA GLY A 225 -24.58 -10.53 26.27
C GLY A 225 -25.39 -9.27 25.95
N GLY A 226 -26.41 -9.41 25.10
CA GLY A 226 -27.22 -8.32 24.60
C GLY A 226 -27.65 -7.27 25.63
N THR A 227 -27.39 -6.00 25.32
CA THR A 227 -28.29 -4.84 25.48
C THR A 227 -27.58 -3.59 24.97
N VAL A 228 -27.69 -3.30 23.67
CA VAL A 228 -27.61 -1.91 23.21
C VAL A 228 -28.70 -1.70 22.16
N ASN A 229 -29.64 -0.84 22.52
CA ASN A 229 -30.74 -0.39 21.68
C ASN A 229 -30.15 0.52 20.59
N TRP A 230 -29.82 -0.06 19.42
CA TRP A 230 -29.30 0.70 18.29
C TRP A 230 -30.32 0.72 17.17
N ARG A 231 -30.83 1.91 16.85
CA ARG A 231 -31.62 2.19 15.64
C ARG A 231 -30.64 2.75 14.59
N PRO A 232 -30.56 2.17 13.39
CA PRO A 232 -29.75 2.75 12.33
C PRO A 232 -30.38 4.05 11.83
N PRO A 233 -29.57 5.07 11.48
CA PRO A 233 -29.99 6.13 10.55
C PRO A 233 -30.29 5.55 9.16
N ASP A 234 -31.07 6.28 8.36
CA ASP A 234 -31.56 5.89 7.03
C ASP A 234 -30.43 5.63 5.98
N ASP A 235 -29.18 5.90 6.35
CA ASP A 235 -27.95 5.86 5.55
C ASP A 235 -27.21 4.51 5.63
N TYR A 236 -27.73 3.56 6.41
CA TYR A 236 -27.07 2.28 6.74
C TYR A 236 -26.75 1.42 5.51
N TYR A 237 -27.54 1.52 4.45
CA TYR A 237 -27.34 0.76 3.22
C TYR A 237 -26.15 1.28 2.38
N ASP A 238 -25.92 2.59 2.32
CA ASP A 238 -24.81 3.16 1.53
C ASP A 238 -23.45 2.88 2.19
N TYR A 239 -23.38 2.91 3.52
CA TYR A 239 -22.17 2.52 4.25
C TYR A 239 -21.84 1.03 4.05
N TRP A 240 -22.85 0.15 4.08
CA TRP A 240 -22.67 -1.28 3.85
C TRP A 240 -22.28 -1.59 2.40
N TYR A 241 -22.87 -0.90 1.43
CA TYR A 241 -22.52 -1.04 0.01
C TYR A 241 -21.09 -0.56 -0.26
N TRP A 242 -20.71 0.59 0.30
CA TRP A 242 -19.35 1.14 0.22
C TRP A 242 -18.32 0.23 0.89
N TYR A 243 -18.59 -0.24 2.11
CA TYR A 243 -17.72 -1.14 2.85
C TYR A 243 -17.53 -2.48 2.11
N TYR A 244 -18.59 -3.04 1.53
CA TYR A 244 -18.48 -4.28 0.75
C TYR A 244 -17.87 -4.11 -0.62
N ALA A 245 -18.10 -2.99 -1.30
CA ALA A 245 -17.43 -2.66 -2.55
C ALA A 245 -15.92 -2.51 -2.34
N ASN A 246 -15.50 -1.85 -1.25
CA ASN A 246 -14.09 -1.75 -0.85
C ASN A 246 -13.51 -3.11 -0.46
N LYS A 247 -14.20 -3.92 0.35
CA LYS A 247 -13.72 -5.28 0.68
C LYS A 247 -13.62 -6.20 -0.54
N ARG A 248 -14.56 -6.11 -1.50
CA ARG A 248 -14.47 -6.82 -2.78
C ARG A 248 -13.31 -6.32 -3.62
N GLY A 249 -13.10 -5.00 -3.66
CA GLY A 249 -11.96 -4.36 -4.32
C GLY A 249 -10.62 -4.80 -3.74
N GLU A 250 -10.47 -4.77 -2.41
CA GLU A 250 -9.29 -5.24 -1.70
C GLU A 250 -9.01 -6.72 -1.97
N ASN A 251 -10.05 -7.57 -1.97
CA ASN A 251 -9.89 -9.00 -2.24
C ASN A 251 -9.50 -9.25 -3.70
N ALA A 252 -10.12 -8.55 -4.66
CA ALA A 252 -9.75 -8.61 -6.07
C ALA A 252 -8.30 -8.12 -6.28
N ALA A 253 -7.90 -7.05 -5.62
CA ALA A 253 -6.55 -6.53 -5.64
C ALA A 253 -5.52 -7.48 -5.03
N ARG A 254 -5.86 -8.14 -3.91
CA ARG A 254 -5.00 -9.14 -3.27
C ARG A 254 -4.84 -10.39 -4.15
N GLN A 255 -5.92 -10.84 -4.79
CA GLN A 255 -5.90 -11.94 -5.76
C GLN A 255 -5.10 -11.56 -7.02
N ALA A 256 -5.26 -10.34 -7.54
CA ALA A 256 -4.46 -9.82 -8.65
C ALA A 256 -2.97 -9.76 -8.29
N LYS A 257 -2.61 -9.29 -7.09
CA LYS A 257 -1.23 -9.30 -6.58
C LYS A 257 -0.67 -10.72 -6.48
N GLN A 258 -1.46 -11.68 -6.02
CA GLN A 258 -1.07 -13.09 -5.95
C GLN A 258 -0.93 -13.72 -7.35
N ALA A 259 -1.78 -13.35 -8.31
CA ALA A 259 -1.68 -13.78 -9.71
C ALA A 259 -0.42 -13.21 -10.38
N VAL A 260 -0.13 -11.91 -10.18
CA VAL A 260 1.09 -11.25 -10.67
C VAL A 260 2.33 -11.92 -10.09
N ALA A 261 2.36 -12.17 -8.77
CA ALA A 261 3.50 -12.77 -8.10
C ALA A 261 3.72 -14.25 -8.50
N SER A 262 2.65 -15.01 -8.78
CA SER A 262 2.76 -16.44 -9.12
C SER A 262 3.06 -16.71 -10.59
N GLY A 263 2.84 -15.74 -11.49
CA GLY A 263 2.98 -15.94 -12.94
C GLY A 263 2.03 -16.99 -13.53
N ASN A 264 1.05 -17.46 -12.77
CA ASN A 264 0.17 -18.55 -13.17
C ASN A 264 -1.00 -18.03 -14.04
N ARG A 265 -1.02 -18.40 -15.32
CA ARG A 265 -2.04 -17.93 -16.28
C ARG A 265 -3.49 -18.22 -15.87
N SER A 266 -3.79 -19.30 -15.15
CA SER A 266 -5.18 -19.61 -14.74
C SER A 266 -5.69 -18.66 -13.65
N THR A 267 -4.79 -18.19 -12.78
CA THR A 267 -5.13 -17.18 -11.77
C THR A 267 -5.33 -15.80 -12.41
N TRP A 268 -4.62 -15.51 -13.50
CA TRP A 268 -4.77 -14.28 -14.27
C TRP A 268 -6.12 -14.18 -14.98
N SER A 269 -6.54 -15.23 -15.71
CA SER A 269 -7.83 -15.20 -16.42
C SER A 269 -9.02 -15.00 -15.49
N THR A 270 -8.95 -15.63 -14.31
CA THR A 270 -9.99 -15.51 -13.27
C THR A 270 -10.03 -14.10 -12.69
N ALA A 271 -8.87 -13.52 -12.35
CA ALA A 271 -8.78 -12.15 -11.83
C ALA A 271 -9.27 -11.11 -12.87
N VAL A 272 -8.98 -11.32 -14.16
CA VAL A 272 -9.43 -10.44 -15.25
C VAL A 272 -10.94 -10.52 -15.46
N ALA A 273 -11.52 -11.72 -15.41
CA ALA A 273 -12.97 -11.90 -15.48
C ALA A 273 -13.67 -11.20 -14.31
N GLN A 274 -13.14 -11.34 -13.10
CA GLN A 274 -13.66 -10.66 -11.92
C GLN A 274 -13.53 -9.13 -12.02
N ALA A 275 -12.40 -8.62 -12.49
CA ALA A 275 -12.20 -7.19 -12.71
C ALA A 275 -13.20 -6.62 -13.74
N ARG A 276 -13.49 -7.37 -14.81
CA ARG A 276 -14.51 -6.99 -15.81
C ARG A 276 -15.91 -6.96 -15.23
N GLU A 277 -16.28 -7.92 -14.39
CA GLU A 277 -17.58 -7.89 -13.70
C GLU A 277 -17.68 -6.72 -12.71
N MET A 278 -16.60 -6.39 -12.00
CA MET A 278 -16.57 -5.22 -11.11
C MET A 278 -16.77 -3.91 -11.86
N LEU A 279 -16.24 -3.78 -13.08
CA LEU A 279 -16.44 -2.59 -13.92
C LEU A 279 -17.88 -2.42 -14.43
N LYS A 280 -18.69 -3.49 -14.44
CA LYS A 280 -20.12 -3.41 -14.79
C LYS A 280 -20.97 -2.86 -13.65
N GLN A 281 -20.46 -2.90 -12.42
CA GLN A 281 -21.13 -2.30 -11.27
C GLN A 281 -20.89 -0.77 -11.32
N PRO A 282 -21.88 0.05 -10.93
CA PRO A 282 -21.67 1.48 -10.77
C PRO A 282 -20.68 1.70 -9.61
N ALA A 283 -19.39 1.72 -9.92
CA ALA A 283 -18.34 2.02 -8.97
C ALA A 283 -18.19 3.54 -8.88
N ASP A 284 -18.72 4.15 -7.83
CA ASP A 284 -18.59 5.58 -7.52
C ASP A 284 -17.20 5.98 -6.99
N ILE A 285 -16.19 5.11 -7.18
CA ILE A 285 -14.81 5.35 -6.74
C ILE A 285 -13.90 5.41 -7.98
N PRO A 286 -13.69 6.60 -8.57
CA PRO A 286 -12.90 6.78 -9.79
C PRO A 286 -11.50 6.15 -9.75
N PRO A 287 -10.76 6.19 -8.62
CA PRO A 287 -9.43 5.57 -8.54
C PRO A 287 -9.44 4.03 -8.72
N ILE A 288 -10.44 3.33 -8.19
CA ILE A 288 -10.55 1.87 -8.30
C ILE A 288 -10.91 1.46 -9.74
N LYS A 289 -11.82 2.21 -10.38
CA LYS A 289 -12.19 1.98 -11.78
C LYS A 289 -10.98 2.12 -12.71
N SER A 290 -10.22 3.19 -12.56
CA SER A 290 -8.99 3.42 -13.36
C SER A 290 -7.97 2.30 -13.16
N TRP A 291 -7.81 1.81 -11.93
CA TRP A 291 -6.92 0.71 -11.63
C TRP A 291 -7.36 -0.61 -12.27
N LEU A 292 -8.65 -0.96 -12.19
CA LEU A 292 -9.21 -2.17 -12.81
C LEU A 292 -9.05 -2.15 -14.34
N GLU A 293 -9.25 -0.99 -14.98
CA GLU A 293 -9.02 -0.83 -16.42
C GLU A 293 -7.55 -1.02 -16.81
N LYS A 294 -6.61 -0.45 -16.03
CA LYS A 294 -5.16 -0.66 -16.22
C LYS A 294 -4.78 -2.13 -16.02
N PHE A 295 -5.38 -2.80 -15.04
CA PHE A 295 -5.15 -4.22 -14.75
C PHE A 295 -5.55 -5.10 -15.93
N ILE A 296 -6.76 -4.89 -16.48
CA ILE A 296 -7.24 -5.62 -17.66
C ILE A 296 -6.31 -5.39 -18.86
N LYS A 297 -5.97 -4.13 -19.18
CA LYS A 297 -5.04 -3.83 -20.30
C LYS A 297 -3.66 -4.47 -20.14
N THR A 298 -3.16 -4.54 -18.91
CA THR A 298 -1.86 -5.15 -18.63
C THR A 298 -1.91 -6.67 -18.76
N SER A 299 -3.04 -7.29 -18.39
CA SER A 299 -3.25 -8.73 -18.56
C SER A 299 -3.26 -9.16 -20.03
N GLU A 300 -3.70 -8.29 -20.95
CA GLU A 300 -3.70 -8.56 -22.39
C GLU A 300 -2.28 -8.63 -22.97
N LEU A 301 -1.29 -8.04 -22.30
CA LEU A 301 0.12 -8.17 -22.67
C LEU A 301 0.74 -9.48 -22.18
N ALA A 302 0.08 -10.20 -21.27
CA ALA A 302 0.59 -11.46 -20.73
C ALA A 302 0.67 -12.51 -21.84
N GLY A 303 1.89 -12.95 -22.15
CA GLY A 303 2.15 -13.91 -23.23
C GLY A 303 2.45 -13.30 -24.59
N THR A 304 2.48 -11.97 -24.71
CA THR A 304 3.06 -11.30 -25.89
C THR A 304 4.59 -11.38 -25.87
N ARG A 305 5.24 -11.11 -27.00
CA ARG A 305 6.71 -11.01 -27.07
C ARG A 305 7.28 -9.80 -26.32
N ASN A 306 6.43 -8.86 -25.88
CA ASN A 306 6.86 -7.63 -25.22
C ASN A 306 6.93 -7.81 -23.68
N ARG A 307 7.84 -8.67 -23.23
CA ARG A 307 8.00 -9.04 -21.82
C ARG A 307 8.38 -7.85 -20.93
N ASP A 308 9.15 -6.90 -21.46
CA ASP A 308 9.61 -5.74 -20.70
C ASP A 308 8.48 -4.73 -20.45
N ASP A 309 7.62 -4.49 -21.44
CA ASP A 309 6.44 -3.63 -21.25
C ASP A 309 5.46 -4.25 -20.25
N TYR A 310 5.26 -5.57 -20.32
CA TYR A 310 4.43 -6.29 -19.36
C TYR A 310 4.93 -6.14 -17.92
N HIS A 311 6.24 -6.36 -17.68
CA HIS A 311 6.82 -6.23 -16.34
C HIS A 311 6.78 -4.79 -15.81
N ARG A 312 7.05 -3.81 -16.68
CA ARG A 312 6.93 -2.38 -16.34
C ARG A 312 5.52 -2.04 -15.87
N ARG A 313 4.49 -2.45 -16.62
CA ARG A 313 3.09 -2.18 -16.27
C ARG A 313 2.62 -2.95 -15.03
N CYS A 314 3.12 -4.17 -14.82
CA CYS A 314 2.87 -4.89 -13.57
C CYS A 314 3.42 -4.13 -12.35
N LYS A 315 4.59 -3.51 -12.48
CA LYS A 315 5.16 -2.68 -11.43
C LYS A 315 4.31 -1.42 -11.18
N GLU A 316 3.93 -0.71 -12.23
CA GLU A 316 3.05 0.47 -12.13
C GLU A 316 1.71 0.12 -11.46
N LEU A 317 1.12 -1.02 -11.80
CA LEU A 317 -0.12 -1.50 -11.15
C LEU A 317 0.04 -1.80 -9.67
N LEU A 318 1.19 -2.34 -9.25
CA LEU A 318 1.47 -2.61 -7.85
C LEU A 318 1.70 -1.32 -7.07
N ASP A 319 2.37 -0.33 -7.67
CA ASP A 319 2.58 0.99 -7.08
C ASP A 319 1.25 1.76 -6.94
N ASP A 320 0.41 1.73 -7.98
CA ASP A 320 -0.96 2.30 -7.93
C ASP A 320 -1.81 1.60 -6.86
N LEU A 321 -1.71 0.27 -6.75
CA LEU A 321 -2.46 -0.47 -5.75
C LEU A 321 -2.00 -0.14 -4.32
N ASP A 322 -0.70 -0.06 -4.10
CA ASP A 322 -0.14 0.33 -2.80
C ASP A 322 -0.56 1.76 -2.42
N PHE A 323 -0.66 2.66 -3.39
CA PHE A 323 -1.22 3.99 -3.20
C PHE A 323 -2.71 3.93 -2.79
N LEU A 324 -3.54 3.14 -3.48
CA LEU A 324 -4.97 2.98 -3.14
C LEU A 324 -5.16 2.39 -1.74
N LEU A 325 -4.41 1.35 -1.38
CA LEU A 325 -4.48 0.72 -0.07
C LEU A 325 -4.01 1.65 1.05
N LYS A 326 -3.02 2.50 0.79
CA LYS A 326 -2.57 3.54 1.74
C LYS A 326 -3.54 4.70 1.89
N ALA A 327 -4.32 5.00 0.84
CA ALA A 327 -5.38 6.00 0.90
C ALA A 327 -6.56 5.51 1.76
N ASP A 328 -6.88 4.21 1.72
CA ASP A 328 -7.99 3.59 2.47
C ASP A 328 -7.62 3.22 3.92
N ALA A 329 -6.35 2.94 4.21
CA ALA A 329 -5.86 2.64 5.57
C ALA A 329 -5.83 3.85 6.53
N LYS A 330 -6.48 4.95 6.16
CA LYS A 330 -6.55 6.19 6.94
C LYS A 330 -8.00 6.36 7.45
N PRO A 331 -8.25 6.17 8.76
CA PRO A 331 -9.58 6.35 9.32
C PRO A 331 -10.08 7.79 9.18
#